data_AF-A0A969JQ23-F1
#
_entry.id   AF-A0A969JQ23-F1
#
_cell.length_a   1.000
_cell.length_b   1.000
_cell.length_c   1.000
_cell.angle_alpha   90.00
_cell.angle_beta   90.00
_cell.angle_gamma   90.00
#
_symmetry.space_group_name_H-M   'P 1'
#
loop_
_entity.id
_entity.type
_entity.pdbx_description
1 polymer ?
#
loop_
_entity_poly.entity_id
_entity_poly.type
_entity_poly.pdbx_seq_one_letter_code
_entity_poly.pdbx_strand_id
1 'polypeptide(L)'
;MIIPTMLLRRLYTFGSLENTSDGVKFSVKNRLSDATLTGITFVKIDGQEVPFSALHYDLGDGDIRTPDQITSKNPIDFPLRKIVKNHCQNRAPPKRKA
;
A
#
# COMPACT_ATOMS: atom_id res chain seq x y z
N MET A 1 13.77 1.51 -18.32
CA MET A 1 14.62 1.57 -17.11
C MET A 1 14.19 0.43 -16.19
N ILE A 2 15.13 -0.35 -15.65
CA ILE A 2 14.82 -1.46 -14.73
C ILE A 2 15.03 -0.94 -13.30
N ILE A 3 14.01 -1.02 -12.45
CA ILE A 3 14.14 -0.73 -11.02
C ILE A 3 14.54 -2.04 -10.32
N PRO A 4 15.72 -2.11 -9.68
CA PRO A 4 16.13 -3.30 -8.94
C PRO A 4 15.12 -3.70 -7.85
N THR A 5 14.82 -5.00 -7.74
CA THR A 5 13.86 -5.52 -6.75
C THR A 5 14.23 -5.15 -5.31
N MET A 6 15.54 -5.11 -5.00
CA MET A 6 16.04 -4.69 -3.69
C MET A 6 15.65 -3.25 -3.33
N LEU A 7 15.56 -2.35 -4.32
CA LEU A 7 15.11 -0.98 -4.11
C LEU A 7 13.59 -0.91 -3.91
N LEU A 8 12.81 -1.69 -4.67
CA LEU A 8 11.35 -1.78 -4.48
C LEU A 8 10.99 -2.25 -3.06
N ARG A 9 11.73 -3.21 -2.49
CA ARG A 9 11.52 -3.68 -1.11
C ARG A 9 11.71 -2.56 -0.07
N ARG A 10 12.50 -1.54 -0.36
CA ARG A 10 12.70 -0.38 0.54
C ARG A 10 11.48 0.53 0.60
N LEU A 11 10.51 0.39 -0.30
CA LEU A 11 9.26 1.16 -0.22
C LEU A 11 8.45 0.77 1.03
N TYR A 12 8.48 -0.50 1.42
CA TYR A 12 7.82 -0.96 2.62
C TYR A 12 8.45 -0.35 3.89
N THR A 13 7.62 0.11 4.82
CA THR A 13 8.09 0.61 6.12
C THR A 13 8.05 -0.52 7.14
N PHE A 14 9.23 -0.97 7.56
CA PHE A 14 9.37 -2.02 8.57
C PHE A 14 8.63 -1.62 9.87
N GLY A 15 7.93 -2.59 10.46
CA GLY A 15 7.13 -2.37 11.67
C GLY A 15 5.80 -1.65 11.46
N SER A 16 5.48 -1.21 10.23
CA SER A 16 4.18 -0.55 9.97
C SER A 16 3.00 -1.50 9.86
N LEU A 17 3.24 -2.80 9.74
CA LEU A 17 2.18 -3.81 9.69
C LEU A 17 1.56 -3.96 11.08
N GLU A 18 0.35 -3.45 11.20
CA GLU A 18 -0.41 -3.44 12.44
C GLU A 18 -1.80 -4.03 12.20
N ASN A 19 -2.28 -4.79 13.20
CA ASN A 19 -3.65 -5.28 13.20
C ASN A 19 -4.57 -4.14 13.65
N THR A 20 -5.68 -3.97 12.95
CA THR A 20 -6.77 -3.06 13.32
C THR A 20 -7.98 -3.87 13.77
N SER A 21 -8.98 -3.22 14.38
CA SER A 21 -10.26 -3.84 14.74
C SER A 21 -10.88 -4.61 13.56
N ASP A 22 -10.79 -4.02 12.37
CA ASP A 22 -11.48 -4.50 11.17
C ASP A 22 -10.54 -5.08 10.11
N GLY A 23 -9.28 -5.37 10.46
CA GLY A 23 -8.32 -5.87 9.49
C GLY A 23 -6.85 -5.61 9.80
N VAL A 24 -6.11 -5.15 8.79
CA VAL A 24 -4.68 -4.91 8.86
C VAL A 24 -4.34 -3.63 8.13
N LYS A 25 -3.39 -2.85 8.66
CA LYS A 25 -2.83 -1.68 7.99
C LYS A 25 -1.32 -1.78 7.86
N PHE A 26 -0.76 -1.18 6.80
CA PHE A 26 0.69 -1.03 6.62
C PHE A 26 1.04 0.17 5.75
N SER A 27 2.27 0.65 5.87
CA SER A 27 2.71 1.89 5.21
C SER A 27 3.80 1.64 4.19
N VAL A 28 3.62 2.23 3.02
CA VAL A 28 4.61 2.27 1.95
C VAL A 28 5.06 3.72 1.79
N LYS A 29 6.38 3.96 1.81
CA LYS A 29 6.96 5.29 1.64
C LYS A 29 7.79 5.31 0.37
N ASN A 30 7.60 6.31 -0.48
CA ASN A 30 8.48 6.50 -1.60
C ASN A 30 9.90 6.86 -1.10
N ARG A 31 10.84 5.95 -1.33
CA ARG A 31 12.28 6.11 -1.00
C ARG A 31 13.16 6.06 -2.26
N LEU A 32 12.54 6.18 -3.44
CA LEU A 32 13.21 6.10 -4.73
C LEU A 32 13.44 7.51 -5.26
N SER A 33 12.64 7.95 -6.21
CA SER A 33 12.63 9.28 -6.83
C SER A 33 11.19 9.74 -7.00
N ASP A 34 10.97 10.97 -7.43
CA ASP A 34 9.62 11.42 -7.79
C ASP A 34 9.00 10.49 -8.84
N ALA A 35 7.76 10.13 -8.60
CA ALA A 35 7.02 9.15 -9.37
C ALA A 35 5.53 9.46 -9.36
N THR A 36 4.81 8.81 -10.26
CA THR A 36 3.35 8.87 -10.30
C THR A 36 2.80 7.46 -10.11
N LEU A 37 1.87 7.29 -9.18
CA LEU A 37 1.18 6.04 -8.93
C LEU A 37 0.02 5.90 -9.93
N THR A 38 0.16 4.96 -10.86
CA THR A 38 -0.82 4.73 -11.95
C THR A 38 -1.77 3.57 -11.68
N GLY A 39 -1.58 2.83 -10.58
CA GLY A 39 -2.48 1.76 -10.20
C GLY A 39 -1.90 0.80 -9.19
N ILE A 40 -2.79 0.00 -8.59
CA ILE A 40 -2.44 -1.07 -7.66
C ILE A 40 -3.16 -2.33 -8.12
N THR A 41 -2.40 -3.37 -8.45
CA THR A 41 -2.93 -4.57 -9.12
C THR A 41 -3.40 -5.65 -8.14
N PHE A 42 -2.71 -5.82 -7.02
CA PHE A 42 -3.13 -6.74 -5.97
C PHE A 42 -2.37 -6.42 -4.68
N VAL A 43 -2.93 -6.85 -3.56
CA VAL A 43 -2.24 -6.89 -2.28
C VAL A 43 -2.32 -8.31 -1.76
N LYS A 44 -1.17 -8.90 -1.47
CA LYS A 44 -1.07 -10.27 -0.96
C LYS A 44 -0.35 -10.26 0.37
N ILE A 45 -0.97 -10.82 1.39
CA ILE A 45 -0.40 -10.88 2.74
C ILE A 45 -0.55 -12.32 3.26
N ASP A 46 0.54 -12.88 3.78
CA ASP A 46 0.67 -14.30 4.14
C ASP A 46 0.23 -15.27 3.05
N GLY A 47 0.49 -14.93 1.80
CA GLY A 47 0.12 -15.79 0.68
C GLY A 47 -1.35 -15.70 0.27
N GLN A 48 -2.17 -14.88 0.92
CA GLN A 48 -3.59 -14.68 0.59
C GLN A 48 -3.80 -13.30 -0.03
N GLU A 49 -4.53 -13.25 -1.14
CA GLU A 49 -4.87 -12.00 -1.82
C GLU A 49 -6.03 -11.31 -1.11
N VAL A 50 -5.93 -9.99 -0.96
CA VAL A 50 -6.97 -9.15 -0.36
C VAL A 50 -7.91 -8.68 -1.47
N PRO A 51 -9.23 -8.87 -1.32
CA PRO A 51 -10.18 -8.39 -2.32
C PRO A 51 -10.13 -6.87 -2.44
N PHE A 52 -10.22 -6.34 -3.66
CA PHE A 52 -10.17 -4.90 -3.93
C PHE A 52 -11.21 -4.09 -3.15
N SER A 53 -12.41 -4.65 -2.93
CA SER A 53 -13.47 -4.03 -2.14
C SER A 53 -13.08 -3.78 -0.68
N ALA A 54 -12.07 -4.49 -0.17
CA ALA A 54 -11.55 -4.34 1.18
C ALA A 54 -10.28 -3.48 1.24
N LEU A 55 -9.80 -2.95 0.11
CA LEU A 55 -8.58 -2.15 0.02
C LEU A 55 -8.91 -0.66 -0.03
N HIS A 56 -8.31 0.09 0.88
CA HIS A 56 -8.39 1.54 0.95
C HIS A 56 -7.00 2.12 1.14
N TYR A 57 -6.68 3.21 0.45
CA TYR A 57 -5.37 3.85 0.47
C TYR A 57 -5.49 5.26 0.99
N ASP A 58 -4.92 5.53 2.16
CA ASP A 58 -4.76 6.89 2.70
C ASP A 58 -3.45 7.47 2.14
N LEU A 59 -3.58 8.49 1.31
CA LEU A 59 -2.51 9.18 0.61
C LEU A 59 -1.93 10.37 1.42
N GLY A 60 -2.45 10.59 2.64
CA GLY A 60 -2.24 11.79 3.44
C GLY A 60 -3.34 12.83 3.27
N ASP A 61 -3.40 13.78 4.20
CA ASP A 61 -4.27 14.97 4.13
C ASP A 61 -5.77 14.68 3.94
N GLY A 62 -6.23 13.50 4.38
CA GLY A 62 -7.62 13.06 4.27
C GLY A 62 -8.00 12.49 2.90
N ASP A 63 -7.05 12.36 1.96
CA ASP A 63 -7.30 11.76 0.65
C ASP A 63 -7.25 10.24 0.74
N ILE A 64 -8.45 9.63 0.81
CA ILE A 64 -8.63 8.18 0.82
C ILE A 64 -9.12 7.74 -0.55
N ARG A 65 -8.40 6.82 -1.17
CA ARG A 65 -8.74 6.25 -2.49
C ARG A 65 -8.98 4.76 -2.45
N THR A 66 -9.86 4.31 -3.33
CA THR A 66 -10.02 2.89 -3.67
C THR A 66 -9.10 2.50 -4.82
N PRO A 67 -8.79 1.21 -5.00
CA PRO A 67 -7.99 0.72 -6.13
C PRO A 67 -8.47 1.23 -7.49
N ASP A 68 -9.78 1.27 -7.72
CA ASP A 68 -10.39 1.70 -8.99
C ASP A 68 -10.22 3.19 -9.30
N GLN A 69 -9.92 4.02 -8.29
CA GLN A 69 -9.71 5.45 -8.46
C GLN A 69 -8.26 5.79 -8.87
N ILE A 70 -7.33 4.85 -8.65
CA ILE A 70 -5.92 4.99 -8.97
C ILE A 70 -5.67 4.26 -10.28
N THR A 71 -5.68 4.99 -11.40
CA THR A 71 -5.52 4.38 -12.72
C THR A 71 -4.59 5.20 -13.59
N SER A 72 -4.09 4.63 -14.69
CA SER A 72 -3.28 5.36 -15.66
C SER A 72 -3.99 6.59 -16.26
N LYS A 73 -5.33 6.63 -16.21
CA LYS A 73 -6.14 7.78 -16.65
C LYS A 73 -6.33 8.83 -15.56
N ASN A 74 -6.24 8.42 -14.29
CA ASN A 74 -6.32 9.29 -13.13
C ASN A 74 -5.18 8.94 -12.16
N PRO A 75 -3.93 9.27 -12.54
CA PRO A 75 -2.77 8.87 -11.75
C PRO A 75 -2.59 9.85 -10.58
N ILE A 76 -1.89 9.39 -9.53
CA ILE A 76 -1.69 10.17 -8.31
C ILE A 76 -0.21 10.47 -8.12
N ASP A 77 0.09 11.71 -7.73
CA ASP A 77 1.45 12.09 -7.38
C ASP A 77 1.98 11.27 -6.20
N PHE A 78 3.11 10.61 -6.44
CA PHE A 78 3.85 9.84 -5.45
C PHE A 78 5.30 10.35 -5.36
N PRO A 79 5.51 11.63 -4.96
CA PRO A 79 6.84 12.22 -4.86
C PRO A 79 7.69 11.54 -3.80
N LEU A 80 9.00 11.81 -3.84
CA LEU A 80 9.96 11.33 -2.85
C LEU A 80 9.47 11.65 -1.43
N ARG A 81 9.60 10.67 -0.52
CA ARG A 81 9.14 10.69 0.89
C ARG A 81 7.63 10.65 1.11
N LYS A 82 6.77 10.70 0.08
CA LYS A 82 5.33 10.51 0.28
C LYS A 82 5.05 9.14 0.89
N ILE A 83 4.09 9.09 1.83
CA ILE A 83 3.68 7.88 2.52
C ILE A 83 2.25 7.56 2.10
N VAL A 84 2.02 6.31 1.72
CA VAL A 84 0.68 5.76 1.48
C VAL A 84 0.43 4.71 2.56
N LYS A 85 -0.63 4.89 3.33
CA LYS A 85 -1.11 3.90 4.29
C LYS A 85 -2.16 3.04 3.60
N ASN A 86 -1.94 1.74 3.64
CA ASN A 86 -2.80 0.74 3.04
C ASN A 86 -3.65 0.17 4.15
N HIS A 87 -4.96 0.25 4.01
CA HIS A 87 -5.95 -0.31 4.92
C HIS A 87 -6.61 -1.50 4.22
N CYS A 88 -6.39 -2.68 4.77
CA CYS A 88 -6.95 -3.94 4.30
C CYS A 88 -8.02 -4.40 5.29
N GLN A 89 -9.27 -4.10 4.99
CA GLN A 89 -10.41 -4.49 5.81
C GLN A 89 -10.75 -5.98 5.66
N ASN A 90 -11.59 -6.50 6.57
CA ASN A 90 -12.13 -7.86 6.53
C ASN A 90 -11.07 -8.97 6.44
N ARG A 91 -9.86 -8.70 6.98
CA ARG A 91 -8.76 -9.65 7.00
C ARG A 91 -8.46 -10.07 8.43
N ALA A 92 -8.43 -11.38 8.67
CA ALA A 92 -7.97 -11.90 9.94
C ALA A 92 -6.52 -11.43 10.20
N PRO A 93 -6.19 -10.97 11.43
CA PRO A 93 -4.86 -10.50 11.74
C PRO A 93 -3.81 -11.59 11.47
N PRO A 94 -2.68 -11.31 10.80
CA PRO A 94 -1.56 -12.24 10.67
C PRO A 94 -1.19 -12.77 12.05
N LYS A 95 -1.16 -14.10 12.20
CA LYS A 95 -0.72 -14.74 13.45
C LYS A 95 0.72 -14.31 13.68
N ARG A 96 0.95 -13.50 14.72
CA ARG A 96 2.29 -13.13 15.16
C ARG A 96 3.00 -14.44 15.51
N LYS A 97 3.94 -14.88 14.67
CA LYS A 97 4.82 -15.99 15.05
C LYS A 97 5.63 -15.51 16.26
N ALA A 98 5.40 -16.17 17.39
CA ALA A 98 6.21 -16.03 18.61
C ALA A 98 7.62 -16.57 18.34
#